data_AF-A0A0A1I5N9-F1
#
_entry.id   AF-A0A0A1I5N9-F1
#
_cell.length_a   1.000
_cell.length_b   1.000
_cell.length_c   1.000
_cell.angle_alpha   90.00
_cell.angle_beta   90.00
_cell.angle_gamma   90.00
#
_symmetry.space_group_name_H-M   'P 1'
#
loop_
_entity.id
_entity.type
_entity.pdbx_description
1 polymer ?
#
loop_
_entity_poly.entity_id
_entity_poly.type
_entity_poly.pdbx_seq_one_letter_code
_entity_poly.pdbx_strand_id
1 'polypeptide(L)'
;EMHQYLDSDSSGTSETCVSSTIGKERLESATSWLQTNNLKGFIGEFAGGVNSVCEEAVEGMLSYMSDNSDVWMGAEWWAAGP
;
A
#
# COMPACT_ATOMS: atom_id res chain seq x y z
N GLU A 1 -10.34 -4.70 5.74
CA GLU A 1 -9.88 -3.32 5.55
C GLU A 1 -8.56 -3.20 6.32
N MET A 2 -7.55 -2.58 5.72
CA MET A 2 -6.20 -2.39 6.25
C MET A 2 -5.64 -1.05 5.76
N HIS A 3 -4.80 -0.38 6.54
CA HIS A 3 -4.14 0.86 6.14
C HIS A 3 -2.64 0.61 5.94
N GLN A 4 -2.01 1.35 5.00
CA GLN A 4 -0.58 1.21 4.78
C GLN A 4 0.09 2.51 4.33
N TYR A 5 0.97 3.04 5.17
CA TYR A 5 1.91 4.13 4.82
C TYR A 5 3.30 3.58 4.52
N LEU A 6 4.18 4.40 3.94
CA LEU A 6 5.44 3.95 3.33
C LEU A 6 6.70 4.47 4.04
N ASP A 7 6.52 5.27 5.09
CA ASP A 7 7.58 5.79 5.95
C ASP A 7 8.06 4.77 6.99
N SER A 8 9.14 5.07 7.70
CA SER A 8 9.90 4.10 8.51
C SER A 8 9.09 3.35 9.55
N ASP A 9 8.10 3.99 10.16
CA ASP A 9 7.23 3.41 11.19
C ASP A 9 5.82 3.12 10.69
N SER A 10 5.56 3.28 9.39
CA SER A 10 4.24 3.12 8.76
C SER A 10 3.16 4.05 9.34
N SER A 11 3.55 5.20 9.90
CA SER A 11 2.62 6.16 10.51
C SER A 11 2.01 7.15 9.51
N GLY A 12 2.66 7.36 8.35
CA GLY A 12 2.25 8.38 7.37
C GLY A 12 2.59 9.81 7.79
N THR A 13 3.54 10.01 8.71
CA THR A 13 3.90 11.33 9.24
C THR A 13 5.14 11.93 8.59
N SER A 14 5.86 11.15 7.79
CA SER A 14 7.06 11.58 7.05
C SER A 14 6.84 11.55 5.55
N GLU A 15 7.40 12.55 4.84
CA GLU A 15 7.44 12.57 3.37
C GLU A 15 8.43 11.56 2.78
N THR A 16 9.27 10.92 3.61
CA THR A 16 10.28 9.95 3.17
C THR A 16 9.73 8.53 3.21
N CYS A 17 9.71 7.87 2.05
CA CYS A 17 9.47 6.44 1.97
C CYS A 17 10.76 5.64 2.21
N VAL A 18 10.66 4.45 2.81
CA VAL A 18 11.83 3.62 3.16
C VAL A 18 12.66 3.20 1.94
N SER A 19 11.99 2.81 0.86
CA SER A 19 12.60 2.41 -0.42
C SER A 19 11.56 2.52 -1.54
N SER A 20 11.97 2.37 -2.80
CA SER A 20 11.06 2.31 -3.95
C SER A 20 10.27 1.01 -4.07
N THR A 21 10.51 0.03 -3.18
CA THR A 21 9.82 -1.27 -3.19
C THR A 21 8.97 -1.51 -1.95
N ILE A 22 9.05 -0.63 -0.95
CA ILE A 22 8.50 -0.87 0.39
C ILE A 22 6.98 -1.10 0.39
N GLY A 23 6.26 -0.46 -0.52
CA GLY A 23 4.80 -0.61 -0.61
C GLY A 23 4.38 -2.03 -0.93
N LYS A 24 5.02 -2.67 -1.93
CA LYS A 24 4.80 -4.09 -2.24
C LYS A 24 5.17 -4.97 -1.05
N GLU A 25 6.39 -4.81 -0.51
CA GLU A 25 6.93 -5.66 0.55
C GLU A 25 6.02 -5.71 1.78
N ARG A 26 5.41 -4.56 2.15
CA ARG A 26 4.50 -4.48 3.29
C ARG A 26 3.17 -5.20 3.06
N LEU A 27 2.72 -5.37 1.81
CA LEU A 27 1.48 -6.08 1.48
C LEU A 27 1.63 -7.59 1.27
N GLU A 28 2.85 -8.13 1.12
CA GLU A 28 3.05 -9.55 0.77
C GLU A 28 2.44 -10.50 1.81
N SER A 29 2.67 -10.23 3.11
CA SER A 29 2.16 -11.07 4.19
C SER A 29 0.62 -11.02 4.29
N ALA A 30 0.03 -9.83 4.17
CA ALA A 30 -1.41 -9.64 4.18
C ALA A 30 -2.07 -10.32 2.97
N THR A 31 -1.46 -10.22 1.79
CA THR A 31 -1.94 -10.86 0.56
C THR A 31 -1.96 -12.38 0.70
N SER A 32 -0.86 -12.97 1.18
CA SER A 32 -0.78 -14.40 1.45
C SER A 32 -1.83 -14.87 2.47
N TRP A 33 -2.07 -14.05 3.51
CA TRP A 33 -3.11 -14.33 4.50
C TRP A 33 -4.51 -14.29 3.89
N LEU A 34 -4.82 -13.29 3.05
CA LEU A 34 -6.12 -13.19 2.36
C LEU A 34 -6.35 -14.39 1.44
N GLN A 35 -5.34 -14.78 0.66
CA GLN A 35 -5.41 -15.94 -0.25
C GLN A 35 -5.65 -17.24 0.52
N THR A 36 -4.86 -17.48 1.58
CA THR A 36 -4.96 -18.69 2.41
C THR A 36 -6.33 -18.84 3.06
N ASN A 37 -6.95 -17.72 3.46
CA ASN A 37 -8.22 -17.72 4.17
C ASN A 37 -9.43 -17.47 3.26
N ASN A 38 -9.23 -17.36 1.94
CA ASN A 38 -10.28 -17.04 0.97
C ASN A 38 -11.07 -15.76 1.34
N LEU A 39 -10.34 -14.72 1.72
CA LEU A 39 -10.87 -13.43 2.13
C LEU A 39 -10.52 -12.33 1.12
N LYS A 40 -11.23 -11.21 1.21
CA LYS A 40 -11.00 -10.02 0.39
C LYS A 40 -10.45 -8.88 1.24
N GLY A 41 -9.48 -8.16 0.68
CA GLY A 41 -8.87 -6.98 1.26
C GLY A 41 -9.25 -5.71 0.52
N PHE A 42 -9.14 -4.59 1.21
CA PHE A 42 -9.25 -3.24 0.67
C PHE A 42 -8.27 -2.38 1.47
N ILE A 43 -7.47 -1.55 0.79
CA ILE A 43 -6.59 -0.58 1.44
C ILE A 43 -7.36 0.72 1.63
N GLY A 44 -7.89 0.95 2.83
CA GLY A 44 -8.72 2.14 3.12
C GLY A 44 -7.92 3.44 3.21
N GLU A 45 -6.63 3.33 3.53
CA GLU A 45 -5.72 4.47 3.56
C GLU A 45 -4.33 4.06 3.07
N PHE A 46 -3.77 4.89 2.18
CA PHE A 46 -2.35 4.88 1.84
C PHE A 46 -1.91 6.25 1.35
N ALA A 47 -0.62 6.56 1.50
CA ALA A 47 -0.01 7.77 0.97
C ALA A 47 1.52 7.63 0.84
N GLY A 48 2.12 8.55 0.09
CA GLY A 48 3.56 8.77 0.00
C GLY A 48 3.85 10.24 -0.32
N GLY A 49 5.05 10.72 0.01
CA GLY A 49 5.48 12.07 -0.33
C GLY A 49 5.63 12.28 -1.84
N VAL A 50 5.64 13.54 -2.29
CA VAL A 50 5.79 13.89 -3.72
C VAL A 50 7.28 13.88 -4.09
N ASN A 51 7.85 12.68 -4.23
CA ASN A 51 9.23 12.44 -4.64
C ASN A 51 9.35 11.09 -5.35
N SER A 52 10.41 10.92 -6.16
CA SER A 52 10.57 9.77 -7.05
C SER A 52 10.59 8.42 -6.32
N VAL A 53 11.15 8.35 -5.11
CA VAL A 53 11.20 7.10 -4.33
C VAL A 53 9.79 6.69 -3.89
N CYS A 54 9.01 7.65 -3.40
CA CYS A 54 7.63 7.40 -2.99
C CYS A 54 6.70 7.12 -4.17
N GLU A 55 6.88 7.81 -5.30
CA GLU A 55 6.14 7.56 -6.55
C GLU A 55 6.35 6.11 -7.01
N GLU A 56 7.60 5.65 -7.11
CA GLU A 56 7.91 4.26 -7.46
C GLU A 56 7.33 3.26 -6.44
N ALA A 57 7.39 3.57 -5.15
CA ALA A 57 6.85 2.71 -4.09
C ALA A 57 5.33 2.57 -4.16
N VAL A 58 4.61 3.66 -4.45
CA VAL A 58 3.15 3.66 -4.63
C VAL A 58 2.78 2.91 -5.91
N GLU A 59 3.46 3.17 -7.02
CA GLU A 59 3.24 2.44 -8.28
C GLU A 59 3.46 0.93 -8.12
N GLY A 60 4.53 0.54 -7.44
CA GLY A 60 4.83 -0.86 -7.14
C GLY A 60 3.79 -1.52 -6.24
N MET A 61 3.29 -0.79 -5.23
CA MET A 61 2.22 -1.26 -4.36
C MET A 61 0.92 -1.50 -5.12
N LEU A 62 0.48 -0.52 -5.92
CA LEU A 62 -0.77 -0.60 -6.69
C LEU A 62 -0.69 -1.66 -7.79
N SER A 63 0.48 -1.81 -8.44
CA SER A 63 0.73 -2.88 -9.42
C SER A 63 0.62 -4.25 -8.76
N TYR A 64 1.23 -4.43 -7.59
CA TYR A 64 1.15 -5.67 -6.82
C TYR A 64 -0.29 -6.00 -6.39
N MET A 65 -1.07 -5.01 -5.96
CA MET A 65 -2.50 -5.20 -5.65
C MET A 65 -3.30 -5.59 -6.91
N SER A 66 -3.02 -4.97 -8.06
CA SER A 66 -3.68 -5.29 -9.33
C SER A 66 -3.37 -6.73 -9.78
N ASP A 67 -2.12 -7.17 -9.67
CA ASP A 67 -1.70 -8.54 -9.97
C ASP A 67 -2.34 -9.59 -9.03
N ASN A 68 -2.76 -9.16 -7.83
CA ASN A 68 -3.44 -9.99 -6.83
C ASN A 68 -4.91 -9.54 -6.62
N SER A 69 -5.56 -9.13 -7.71
CA SER A 69 -6.97 -8.70 -7.71
C SER A 69 -7.97 -9.82 -7.39
N ASP A 70 -7.50 -11.07 -7.32
CA ASP A 70 -8.24 -12.18 -6.73
C ASP A 70 -8.48 -12.00 -5.23
N VAL A 71 -7.70 -11.17 -4.51
CA VAL A 71 -7.94 -10.86 -3.10
C VAL A 71 -8.03 -9.37 -2.79
N TRP A 72 -7.41 -8.48 -3.58
CA TRP A 72 -7.49 -7.04 -3.38
C TRP A 72 -8.62 -6.40 -4.21
N MET A 73 -9.54 -5.73 -3.52
CA MET A 73 -10.72 -5.11 -4.14
C MET A 73 -10.48 -3.67 -4.59
N GLY A 74 -9.45 -3.01 -4.08
CA GLY A 74 -9.16 -1.61 -4.35
C GLY A 74 -8.38 -0.92 -3.24
N ALA A 75 -8.17 0.37 -3.43
CA ALA A 75 -7.38 1.25 -2.56
C ALA A 75 -7.98 2.67 -2.58
N GLU A 76 -7.88 3.39 -1.46
CA GLU A 76 -8.30 4.79 -1.33
C GLU A 76 -7.16 5.66 -0.77
N TRP A 77 -6.81 6.73 -1.50
CA TRP A 77 -5.71 7.62 -1.14
C TRP A 77 -6.06 8.48 0.07
N TRP A 78 -5.14 8.57 1.03
CA TRP A 78 -5.25 9.47 2.18
C TRP A 78 -4.38 10.73 1.98
N ALA A 79 -4.94 11.91 1.80
CA ALA A 79 -6.36 12.26 1.69
C ALA A 79 -6.55 13.37 0.66
N ALA A 80 -7.80 13.62 0.29
CA ALA A 80 -8.23 14.87 -0.32
C ALA A 80 -8.78 15.79 0.79
N GLY A 81 -9.93 16.45 0.55
CA GLY A 81 -10.55 17.34 1.55
C GLY A 81 -9.76 18.64 1.76
N PRO A 82 -10.39 19.68 2.35
CA PRO A 82 -9.75 20.98 2.49
C PRO A 82 -8.55 20.97 3.45
#